data_AF-A0A9P1MUZ0-F1
#
_entry.id   AF-A0A9P1MUZ0-F1
#
_cell.length_a   1.000
_cell.length_b   1.000
_cell.length_c   1.000
_cell.angle_alpha   90.00
_cell.angle_beta   90.00
_cell.angle_gamma   90.00
#
_symmetry.space_group_name_H-M   'P 1'
#
loop_
_entity.id
_entity.type
_entity.pdbx_description
1 polymer ?
#
loop_
_entity_poly.entity_id
_entity_poly.type
_entity_poly.pdbx_seq_one_letter_code
_entity_poly.pdbx_strand_id
1 'polypeptide(L)'
;MDENGRLSEEFVIDGLKWRIKIKTEVSGTTKYLCVFLRHEKDTADYLAEVSQHFTIFDKNGRRLMGSMSCDYYTKNSNEFGCSSILRWNGNGNGFGFDVNHWEKDFIRIECEFDYKLYDFSNNPAIFSDGVIKIGNDEIHINKGYYCAFSKFFIENFGKNNNTQITINDVKSDDMLMLLASLLPDPIHITSRNYDALMDMSEKFDVPMLIQKCDEHFKKHQCSNLLSRISYAEIPTPKKRRKTVVPEENAKIKELIGSLKRGKEFKWLFEQYAFKEFEDSTKLQIYKASTKFL
;
A
#
# COMPACT_ATOMS: atom_id res chain seq x y z
N MET A 1 11.25 22.19 13.00
CA MET A 1 11.52 21.03 12.10
C MET A 1 11.63 21.55 10.66
N ASP A 2 12.65 21.18 9.90
CA ASP A 2 12.88 21.66 8.53
C ASP A 2 12.22 20.75 7.48
N GLU A 3 12.24 21.18 6.21
CA GLU A 3 11.69 20.44 5.07
C GLU A 3 12.38 19.08 4.82
N ASN A 4 13.60 18.91 5.34
CA ASN A 4 14.37 17.67 5.24
C ASN A 4 13.85 16.56 6.17
N GLY A 5 13.15 16.95 7.24
CA GLY A 5 12.55 16.04 8.20
C GLY A 5 13.55 15.46 9.22
N ARG A 6 13.01 14.83 10.27
CA ARG A 6 13.77 14.07 11.26
C ARG A 6 13.54 12.57 11.07
N LEU A 7 14.59 11.79 11.28
CA LEU A 7 14.56 10.34 11.25
C LEU A 7 14.61 9.79 12.68
N SER A 8 13.95 8.66 12.92
CA SER A 8 14.15 7.86 14.12
C SER A 8 15.51 7.17 14.11
N GLU A 9 15.82 6.50 15.22
CA GLU A 9 16.81 5.44 15.24
C GLU A 9 16.46 4.35 14.21
N GLU A 10 17.51 3.68 13.71
CA GLU A 10 17.39 2.57 12.79
C GLU A 10 16.98 1.30 13.52
N PHE A 11 16.08 0.53 12.91
CA PHE A 11 15.73 -0.82 13.37
C PHE A 11 15.80 -1.80 12.20
N VAL A 12 16.02 -3.07 12.51
CA VAL A 12 16.26 -4.13 11.51
C VAL A 12 15.22 -5.21 11.63
N ILE A 13 14.62 -5.59 10.49
CA ILE A 13 13.65 -6.68 10.37
C ILE A 13 14.01 -7.48 9.13
N ASP A 14 14.18 -8.79 9.30
CA ASP A 14 14.58 -9.74 8.24
C ASP A 14 15.78 -9.25 7.41
N GLY A 15 16.75 -8.63 8.10
CA GLY A 15 17.97 -8.08 7.49
C GLY A 15 17.81 -6.70 6.84
N LEU A 16 16.57 -6.23 6.61
CA LEU A 16 16.29 -4.91 6.05
C LEU A 16 16.29 -3.82 7.13
N LYS A 17 16.77 -2.63 6.75
CA LYS A 17 16.94 -1.48 7.64
C LYS A 17 15.85 -0.45 7.45
N TRP A 18 15.26 -0.03 8.56
CA TRP A 18 14.06 0.81 8.58
C TRP A 18 14.22 2.00 9.52
N ARG A 19 13.54 3.11 9.18
CA ARG A 19 13.42 4.32 10.01
C ARG A 19 12.04 4.92 9.88
N ILE A 20 11.55 5.56 10.94
CA ILE A 20 10.38 6.45 10.88
C ILE A 20 10.88 7.84 10.55
N LYS A 21 10.37 8.45 9.49
CA LYS A 21 10.62 9.83 9.11
C LYS A 21 9.42 10.70 9.43
N ILE A 22 9.68 11.85 10.03
CA ILE A 22 8.69 12.92 10.18
C ILE A 22 9.19 14.16 9.48
N LYS A 23 8.33 14.81 8.70
CA LYS A 23 8.60 16.14 8.15
C LYS A 23 7.38 17.02 8.22
N THR A 24 7.59 18.32 8.04
CA THR A 24 6.50 19.27 7.82
C THR A 24 6.50 19.68 6.36
N GLU A 25 5.35 19.56 5.70
CA GLU A 25 5.15 20.09 4.35
C GLU A 25 4.22 21.31 4.37
N VAL A 26 4.38 22.20 3.40
CA VAL A 26 3.59 23.42 3.27
C VAL A 26 2.93 23.46 1.89
N SER A 27 1.62 23.66 1.86
CA SER A 27 0.86 23.94 0.63
C SER A 27 0.06 25.22 0.81
N GLY A 28 0.51 26.30 0.17
CA GLY A 28 -0.02 27.64 0.40
C GLY A 28 0.17 28.10 1.84
N THR A 29 -0.91 28.41 2.54
CA THR A 29 -0.90 28.78 3.97
C THR A 29 -1.13 27.60 4.91
N THR A 30 -1.36 26.40 4.36
CA THR A 30 -1.59 25.18 5.12
C THR A 30 -0.29 24.44 5.33
N LYS A 31 -0.06 23.98 6.54
CA LYS A 31 1.04 23.11 6.92
C LYS A 31 0.50 21.71 7.27
N TYR A 32 1.31 20.71 6.99
CA TYR A 32 0.99 19.30 7.20
C TYR A 32 2.12 18.64 7.96
N LEU A 33 1.76 17.81 8.94
CA LEU A 33 2.69 16.84 9.49
C LEU A 33 2.64 15.62 8.58
N CYS A 34 3.81 15.14 8.21
CA CYS A 34 3.95 13.98 7.36
C CYS A 34 4.74 12.93 8.14
N VAL A 35 4.28 11.68 8.10
CA VAL A 35 4.93 10.56 8.78
C VAL A 35 5.09 9.43 7.77
N PHE A 36 6.30 8.92 7.65
CA PHE A 36 6.65 7.88 6.70
C PHE A 36 7.47 6.78 7.38
N LEU A 37 7.26 5.54 6.96
CA LEU A 37 8.20 4.47 7.15
C LEU A 37 9.13 4.48 5.94
N ARG A 38 10.41 4.60 6.23
CA ARG A 38 11.48 4.66 5.25
C ARG A 38 12.27 3.37 5.32
N HIS A 39 12.51 2.82 4.15
CA HIS A 39 13.43 1.73 3.94
C HIS A 39 14.78 2.31 3.49
N GLU A 40 15.90 1.88 4.07
CA GLU A 40 17.22 2.25 3.59
C GLU A 40 17.61 1.39 2.39
N LYS A 41 18.14 2.00 1.33
CA LYS A 41 18.39 1.31 0.05
C LYS A 41 19.21 0.03 0.24
N ASP A 42 18.77 -1.01 -0.47
CA ASP A 42 19.45 -2.30 -0.56
C ASP A 42 19.86 -2.57 -2.03
N THR A 43 20.57 -3.66 -2.25
CA THR A 43 20.99 -4.17 -3.56
C THR A 43 20.25 -5.45 -3.96
N ALA A 44 19.62 -6.15 -3.00
CA ALA A 44 18.90 -7.39 -3.24
C ALA A 44 17.56 -7.17 -3.98
N ASP A 45 17.20 -8.10 -4.84
CA ASP A 45 15.91 -8.13 -5.53
C ASP A 45 14.85 -8.80 -4.65
N TYR A 46 14.08 -8.00 -3.92
CA TYR A 46 12.99 -8.48 -3.06
C TYR A 46 11.76 -7.60 -3.21
N LEU A 47 10.63 -8.12 -2.76
CA LEU A 47 9.41 -7.35 -2.53
C LEU A 47 9.00 -7.51 -1.06
N ALA A 48 8.77 -6.42 -0.37
CA ALA A 48 8.21 -6.42 0.98
C ALA A 48 6.81 -5.79 0.95
N GLU A 49 5.79 -6.56 1.31
CA GLU A 49 4.46 -6.04 1.59
C GLU A 49 4.40 -5.59 3.04
N VAL A 50 4.05 -4.32 3.26
CA VAL A 50 4.07 -3.69 4.58
C VAL A 50 2.75 -3.01 4.87
N SER A 51 2.00 -3.54 5.82
CA SER A 51 0.81 -2.90 6.37
C SER A 51 1.18 -2.11 7.61
N GLN A 52 1.19 -0.78 7.51
CA GLN A 52 1.66 0.13 8.55
C GLN A 52 0.53 0.95 9.17
N HIS A 53 0.56 1.08 10.49
CA HIS A 53 -0.35 1.88 11.31
C HIS A 53 0.45 2.84 12.20
N PHE A 54 0.45 4.11 11.81
CA PHE A 54 1.02 5.18 12.60
C PHE A 54 0.02 5.66 13.64
N THR A 55 0.49 5.84 14.88
CA THR A 55 -0.28 6.47 15.95
C THR A 55 0.52 7.58 16.61
N ILE A 56 -0.13 8.73 16.78
CA ILE A 56 0.46 9.92 17.40
C ILE A 56 -0.11 10.10 18.80
N PHE A 57 0.78 10.36 19.77
CA PHE A 57 0.43 10.59 21.16
C PHE A 57 0.88 11.97 21.66
N ASP A 58 0.09 12.55 22.55
CA ASP A 58 0.50 13.74 23.31
C ASP A 58 1.51 13.39 24.41
N LYS A 59 2.02 14.41 25.09
CA LYS A 59 2.93 14.28 26.24
C LYS A 59 2.39 13.46 27.42
N ASN A 60 1.07 13.32 27.54
CA ASN A 60 0.40 12.55 28.57
C ASN A 60 0.10 11.11 28.11
N GLY A 61 0.53 10.71 26.91
CA GLY A 61 0.26 9.40 26.33
C GLY A 61 -1.16 9.24 25.78
N ARG A 62 -1.92 10.32 25.61
CA ARG A 62 -3.24 10.26 24.98
C ARG A 62 -3.09 10.14 23.47
N ARG A 63 -3.78 9.17 22.87
CA ARG A 63 -3.85 9.02 21.42
C ARG A 63 -4.53 10.25 20.83
N LEU A 64 -3.84 10.92 19.92
CA LEU A 64 -4.37 12.08 19.21
C LEU A 64 -4.99 11.64 17.89
N MET A 65 -4.30 10.77 17.16
CA MET A 65 -4.73 10.35 15.82
C MET A 65 -3.91 9.14 15.35
N GLY A 66 -4.36 8.50 14.27
CA GLY A 66 -3.54 7.54 13.54
C GLY A 66 -3.84 7.52 12.04
N SER A 67 -3.01 6.80 11.30
CA SER A 67 -3.15 6.57 9.87
C SER A 67 -2.70 5.15 9.55
N MET A 68 -3.39 4.49 8.61
CA MET A 68 -3.06 3.15 8.17
C MET A 68 -2.85 3.14 6.66
N SER A 69 -1.84 2.40 6.19
CA SER A 69 -1.64 2.12 4.77
C SER A 69 -1.00 0.75 4.56
N CYS A 70 -1.24 0.14 3.41
CA CYS A 70 -0.51 -1.03 2.94
C CYS A 70 0.31 -0.59 1.73
N ASP A 71 1.63 -0.78 1.79
CA ASP A 71 2.60 -0.29 0.83
C ASP A 71 3.62 -1.40 0.48
N TYR A 72 4.20 -1.30 -0.72
CA TYR A 72 5.12 -2.30 -1.25
C TYR A 72 6.51 -1.69 -1.39
N TYR A 73 7.49 -2.29 -0.72
CA TYR A 73 8.87 -1.83 -0.73
C TYR A 73 9.73 -2.78 -1.55
N THR A 74 10.56 -2.20 -2.41
CA THR A 74 11.63 -2.86 -3.17
C THR A 74 12.94 -2.10 -2.91
N LYS A 75 14.06 -2.59 -3.47
CA LYS A 75 15.34 -1.87 -3.43
C LYS A 75 15.29 -0.44 -3.99
N ASN A 76 14.32 -0.16 -4.87
CA ASN A 76 14.09 1.15 -5.49
C ASN A 76 13.13 2.04 -4.70
N SER A 77 12.47 1.49 -3.70
CA SER A 77 11.52 2.22 -2.85
C SER A 77 12.23 3.17 -1.91
N ASN A 78 11.59 4.30 -1.62
CA ASN A 78 12.10 5.29 -0.68
C ASN A 78 11.32 5.20 0.65
N GLU A 79 10.25 5.98 0.74
CA GLU A 79 9.46 6.14 1.96
C GLU A 79 7.97 6.15 1.57
N PHE A 80 7.16 5.43 2.34
CA PHE A 80 5.70 5.44 2.22
C PHE A 80 5.07 5.75 3.57
N GLY A 81 3.88 6.35 3.53
CA GLY A 81 3.15 6.74 4.72
C GLY A 81 2.13 7.83 4.45
N CYS A 82 1.90 8.67 5.44
CA CYS A 82 0.85 9.69 5.42
C CYS A 82 1.46 11.09 5.28
N SER A 83 1.25 11.75 4.14
CA SER A 83 1.71 13.12 3.87
C SER A 83 0.87 14.21 4.54
N SER A 84 -0.22 13.85 5.21
CA SER A 84 -1.15 14.81 5.80
C SER A 84 -1.80 14.25 7.05
N ILE A 85 -0.99 13.61 7.90
CA ILE A 85 -1.49 13.02 9.14
C ILE A 85 -2.16 14.16 9.93
N LEU A 86 -1.43 15.22 10.27
CA LEU A 86 -2.01 16.43 10.87
C LEU A 86 -2.01 17.58 9.88
N ARG A 87 -3.01 18.45 9.98
CA ARG A 87 -3.15 19.65 9.15
C ARG A 87 -3.42 20.86 10.02
N TRP A 88 -2.75 21.98 9.73
CA TRP A 88 -3.06 23.28 10.33
C TRP A 88 -2.88 24.43 9.36
N ASN A 89 -3.59 25.53 9.61
CA ASN A 89 -3.45 26.76 8.85
C ASN A 89 -2.59 27.74 9.64
N GLY A 90 -1.76 28.53 8.95
CA GLY A 90 -0.90 29.55 9.57
C GLY A 90 -1.64 30.63 10.37
N ASN A 91 -2.97 30.69 10.26
CA ASN A 91 -3.83 31.66 10.95
C ASN A 91 -4.49 31.11 12.23
N GLY A 92 -3.98 30.01 12.80
CA GLY A 92 -4.42 29.49 14.12
C GLY A 92 -5.81 28.82 14.16
N ASN A 93 -6.58 28.84 13.07
CA ASN A 93 -7.99 28.37 13.05
C ASN A 93 -8.18 26.97 12.42
N GLY A 94 -7.18 26.09 12.49
CA GLY A 94 -7.30 24.69 12.06
C GLY A 94 -7.69 23.78 13.22
N PHE A 95 -8.55 22.77 12.97
CA PHE A 95 -8.98 21.69 13.86
C PHE A 95 -8.28 21.64 15.23
N GLY A 96 -8.77 22.43 16.20
CA GLY A 96 -8.63 22.24 17.66
C GLY A 96 -7.24 22.08 18.29
N PHE A 97 -6.14 22.05 17.54
CA PHE A 97 -4.79 21.87 18.05
C PHE A 97 -4.03 23.19 17.92
N ASP A 98 -3.71 23.81 19.06
CA ASP A 98 -2.86 24.99 19.10
C ASP A 98 -1.41 24.62 18.74
N VAL A 99 -1.16 24.67 17.44
CA VAL A 99 0.15 24.44 16.81
C VAL A 99 1.19 25.51 17.16
N ASN A 100 0.87 26.58 17.90
CA ASN A 100 1.94 27.42 18.42
C ASN A 100 2.74 26.73 19.54
N HIS A 101 2.26 25.57 20.02
CA HIS A 101 2.88 24.77 21.09
C HIS A 101 3.27 23.33 20.67
N TRP A 102 3.13 22.94 19.39
CA TRP A 102 3.32 21.53 18.98
C TRP A 102 4.73 20.98 19.23
N GLU A 103 5.77 21.82 19.15
CA GLU A 103 7.15 21.44 19.49
C GLU A 103 7.31 21.04 20.98
N LYS A 104 6.32 21.32 21.84
CA LYS A 104 6.33 20.99 23.28
C LYS A 104 5.30 19.94 23.71
N ASP A 105 4.34 19.59 22.86
CA ASP A 105 3.16 18.79 23.27
C ASP A 105 3.01 17.42 22.58
N PHE A 106 3.71 17.15 21.48
CA PHE A 106 3.73 15.84 20.80
C PHE A 106 5.03 15.10 21.13
N ILE A 107 4.95 13.98 21.84
CA ILE A 107 6.17 13.32 22.37
C ILE A 107 6.45 11.99 21.69
N ARG A 108 5.45 11.30 21.11
CA ARG A 108 5.65 9.93 20.66
C ARG A 108 4.87 9.61 19.39
N ILE A 109 5.58 9.10 18.40
CA ILE A 109 4.99 8.39 17.27
C ILE A 109 5.31 6.91 17.42
N GLU A 110 4.28 6.09 17.33
CA GLU A 110 4.40 4.64 17.22
C GLU A 110 3.99 4.23 15.81
N CYS A 111 4.75 3.31 15.22
CA CYS A 111 4.40 2.60 13.99
C CYS A 111 4.29 1.13 14.36
N GLU A 112 3.07 0.61 14.31
CA GLU A 112 2.81 -0.82 14.31
C GLU A 112 2.68 -1.25 12.86
N PHE A 113 3.41 -2.28 12.45
CA PHE A 113 3.32 -2.74 11.08
C PHE A 113 3.45 -4.25 11.00
N ASP A 114 2.73 -4.79 10.04
CA ASP A 114 2.83 -6.16 9.59
C ASP A 114 3.66 -6.20 8.30
N TYR A 115 4.38 -7.31 8.12
CA TYR A 115 5.49 -7.42 7.19
C TYR A 115 5.55 -8.82 6.56
N LYS A 116 5.58 -8.86 5.22
CA LYS A 116 5.87 -10.06 4.45
C LYS A 116 7.00 -9.80 3.47
N LEU A 117 8.03 -10.64 3.51
CA LEU A 117 9.18 -10.57 2.60
C LEU A 117 9.12 -11.69 1.56
N TYR A 118 9.23 -11.27 0.31
CA TYR A 118 9.37 -12.13 -0.86
C TYR A 118 10.78 -11.93 -1.42
N ASP A 119 11.66 -12.87 -1.11
CA ASP A 119 13.05 -12.84 -1.55
C ASP A 119 13.17 -13.48 -2.95
N PHE A 120 13.54 -12.65 -3.94
CA PHE A 120 13.87 -13.08 -5.30
C PHE A 120 15.36 -12.86 -5.60
N SER A 121 16.15 -12.54 -4.57
CA SER A 121 17.57 -12.34 -4.67
C SER A 121 18.28 -13.69 -4.81
N ASN A 122 19.51 -13.63 -5.30
CA ASN A 122 20.34 -14.80 -5.52
C ASN A 122 20.82 -15.41 -4.19
N ASN A 123 19.93 -16.00 -3.41
CA ASN A 123 20.28 -16.78 -2.24
C ASN A 123 20.55 -18.23 -2.67
N PRO A 124 21.76 -18.78 -2.45
CA PRO A 124 22.12 -20.08 -2.98
C PRO A 124 21.42 -21.22 -2.20
N ALA A 125 20.21 -21.64 -2.59
CA ALA A 125 19.65 -22.92 -2.12
C ALA A 125 18.46 -23.45 -2.96
N ILE A 126 18.75 -24.46 -3.79
CA ILE A 126 17.91 -25.61 -4.17
C ILE A 126 16.74 -25.38 -5.15
N PHE A 127 16.02 -24.25 -5.13
CA PHE A 127 14.74 -24.14 -5.84
C PHE A 127 14.69 -23.14 -7.01
N SER A 128 15.71 -22.31 -7.23
CA SER A 128 15.78 -21.46 -8.43
C SER A 128 16.50 -22.18 -9.56
N ASP A 129 15.85 -22.29 -10.71
CA ASP A 129 16.37 -22.90 -11.95
C ASP A 129 16.17 -21.98 -13.17
N GLY A 130 15.72 -20.73 -12.95
CA GLY A 130 15.51 -19.71 -13.97
C GLY A 130 15.82 -18.30 -13.49
N VAL A 131 16.23 -17.45 -14.42
CA VAL A 131 16.51 -16.02 -14.22
C VAL A 131 15.69 -15.20 -15.20
N ILE A 132 15.02 -14.17 -14.69
CA ILE A 132 14.39 -13.12 -15.49
C ILE A 132 15.29 -11.88 -15.43
N LYS A 133 15.78 -11.41 -16.58
CA LYS A 133 16.56 -10.17 -16.68
C LYS A 133 15.69 -9.01 -17.11
N ILE A 134 15.71 -7.94 -16.32
CA ILE A 134 15.04 -6.66 -16.62
C ILE A 134 16.05 -5.54 -16.42
N GLY A 135 16.57 -4.99 -17.51
CA GLY A 135 17.67 -4.03 -17.44
C GLY A 135 18.90 -4.65 -16.78
N ASN A 136 19.30 -4.10 -15.62
CA ASN A 136 20.43 -4.60 -14.82
C ASN A 136 20.01 -5.54 -13.69
N ASP A 137 18.70 -5.75 -13.49
CA ASP A 137 18.18 -6.58 -12.41
C ASP A 137 18.09 -8.05 -12.85
N GLU A 138 18.45 -8.95 -11.94
CA GLU A 138 18.41 -10.40 -12.14
C GLU A 138 17.46 -11.01 -11.09
N ILE A 139 16.26 -11.36 -11.52
CA ILE A 139 15.22 -11.93 -10.65
C ILE A 139 15.30 -13.46 -10.75
N HIS A 140 15.60 -14.11 -9.62
CA HIS A 140 15.76 -15.56 -9.55
C HIS A 140 14.42 -16.24 -9.25
N ILE A 141 14.04 -17.25 -10.04
CA ILE A 141 12.74 -17.91 -9.95
C ILE A 141 12.82 -19.44 -10.09
N ASN A 142 11.73 -20.12 -9.73
CA ASN A 142 11.47 -21.52 -10.10
C ASN A 142 10.64 -21.57 -11.40
N LYS A 143 11.26 -21.96 -12.52
CA LYS A 143 10.62 -22.00 -13.85
C LYS A 143 9.38 -22.86 -13.86
N GLY A 144 9.49 -24.08 -13.31
CA GLY A 144 8.41 -25.05 -13.27
C GLY A 144 7.16 -24.49 -12.59
N TYR A 145 7.35 -23.79 -11.48
CA TYR A 145 6.30 -23.12 -10.74
C TYR A 145 5.59 -22.06 -11.59
N TYR A 146 6.33 -21.09 -12.14
CA TYR A 146 5.71 -19.98 -12.87
C TYR A 146 5.13 -20.39 -14.25
N CYS A 147 5.70 -21.42 -14.89
CA CYS A 147 5.11 -22.03 -16.08
C CYS A 147 3.70 -22.60 -15.81
N ALA A 148 3.39 -23.05 -14.59
CA ALA A 148 2.06 -23.56 -14.27
C ALA A 148 0.97 -22.47 -14.32
N PHE A 149 1.35 -21.20 -14.21
CA PHE A 149 0.42 -20.06 -14.14
C PHE A 149 0.39 -19.19 -15.40
N SER A 150 1.39 -19.31 -16.28
CA SER A 150 1.60 -18.39 -17.39
C SER A 150 2.01 -19.12 -18.67
N LYS A 151 1.24 -18.89 -19.74
CA LYS A 151 1.61 -19.37 -21.07
C LYS A 151 2.91 -18.71 -21.56
N PHE A 152 3.11 -17.43 -21.25
CA PHE A 152 4.34 -16.72 -21.58
C PHE A 152 5.56 -17.44 -20.99
N PHE A 153 5.53 -17.82 -19.71
CA PHE A 153 6.65 -18.54 -19.09
C PHE A 153 6.84 -19.93 -19.70
N ILE A 154 5.76 -20.66 -20.03
CA ILE A 154 5.85 -21.94 -20.77
C ILE A 154 6.60 -21.76 -22.09
N GLU A 155 6.24 -20.74 -22.86
CA GLU A 155 6.83 -20.52 -24.18
C GLU A 155 8.30 -20.11 -24.13
N ASN A 156 8.70 -19.36 -23.10
CA ASN A 156 10.05 -18.82 -23.00
C ASN A 156 11.03 -19.73 -22.24
N PHE A 157 10.56 -20.44 -21.21
CA PHE A 157 11.37 -21.39 -20.44
C PHE A 157 11.21 -22.84 -20.90
N GLY A 158 10.02 -23.24 -21.33
CA GLY A 158 9.70 -24.65 -21.61
C GLY A 158 10.21 -25.18 -22.95
N LYS A 159 10.42 -24.32 -23.96
CA LYS A 159 10.77 -24.79 -25.32
C LYS A 159 12.23 -25.20 -25.52
N ASN A 160 13.18 -24.65 -24.75
CA ASN A 160 14.62 -24.78 -25.03
C ASN A 160 15.50 -25.07 -23.80
N ASN A 161 14.93 -25.49 -22.67
CA ASN A 161 15.67 -25.56 -21.39
C ASN A 161 16.37 -24.23 -21.03
N ASN A 162 15.86 -23.10 -21.53
CA ASN A 162 16.41 -21.80 -21.21
C ASN A 162 16.43 -21.63 -19.69
N THR A 163 17.57 -21.22 -19.15
CA THR A 163 17.73 -20.87 -17.74
C THR A 163 17.60 -19.37 -17.53
N GLN A 164 17.51 -18.59 -18.61
CA GLN A 164 17.44 -17.14 -18.55
C GLN A 164 16.54 -16.62 -19.66
N ILE A 165 15.70 -15.64 -19.33
CA ILE A 165 14.92 -14.86 -20.31
C ILE A 165 15.17 -13.38 -20.05
N THR A 166 15.18 -12.58 -21.11
CA THR A 166 15.29 -11.11 -21.01
C THR A 166 13.96 -10.50 -21.37
N ILE A 167 13.44 -9.64 -20.50
CA ILE A 167 12.19 -8.93 -20.69
C ILE A 167 12.49 -7.45 -20.75
N ASN A 168 12.08 -6.83 -21.86
CA ASN A 168 12.15 -5.39 -22.05
C ASN A 168 10.79 -4.75 -21.75
N ASP A 169 10.78 -3.43 -21.52
CA ASP A 169 9.57 -2.63 -21.36
C ASP A 169 8.71 -3.01 -20.14
N VAL A 170 9.35 -3.40 -19.05
CA VAL A 170 8.72 -3.68 -17.76
C VAL A 170 9.62 -3.14 -16.65
N LYS A 171 9.03 -2.64 -15.55
CA LYS A 171 9.80 -2.29 -14.35
C LYS A 171 10.02 -3.54 -13.51
N SER A 172 11.22 -3.68 -12.95
CA SER A 172 11.53 -4.78 -12.05
C SER A 172 10.53 -4.88 -10.88
N ASP A 173 10.17 -3.74 -10.28
CA ASP A 173 9.18 -3.68 -9.20
C ASP A 173 7.80 -4.28 -9.59
N ASP A 174 7.32 -4.02 -10.81
CA ASP A 174 6.03 -4.55 -11.29
C ASP A 174 6.12 -6.07 -11.54
N MET A 175 7.28 -6.55 -12.02
CA MET A 175 7.54 -7.98 -12.17
C MET A 175 7.58 -8.69 -10.82
N LEU A 176 8.24 -8.11 -9.81
CA LEU A 176 8.27 -8.67 -8.46
C LEU A 176 6.84 -8.77 -7.87
N MET A 177 6.00 -7.75 -8.09
CA MET A 177 4.59 -7.81 -7.68
C MET A 177 3.82 -8.95 -8.36
N LEU A 178 3.97 -9.11 -9.68
CA LEU A 178 3.38 -10.23 -10.41
C LEU A 178 3.83 -11.58 -9.82
N LEU A 179 5.13 -11.77 -9.65
CA LEU A 179 5.69 -13.04 -9.16
C LEU A 179 5.25 -13.36 -7.73
N ALA A 180 5.21 -12.36 -6.85
CA ALA A 180 4.78 -12.51 -5.47
C ALA A 180 3.28 -12.82 -5.37
N SER A 181 2.45 -12.28 -6.26
CA SER A 181 1.00 -12.55 -6.29
C SER A 181 0.63 -14.00 -6.66
N LEU A 182 1.59 -14.76 -7.17
CA LEU A 182 1.44 -16.16 -7.57
C LEU A 182 1.99 -17.15 -6.54
N LEU A 183 2.68 -16.68 -5.50
CA LEU A 183 3.17 -17.55 -4.43
C LEU A 183 2.04 -18.07 -3.55
N PRO A 184 2.27 -19.15 -2.77
CA PRO A 184 1.22 -19.74 -1.92
C PRO A 184 0.64 -18.79 -0.87
N ASP A 185 1.46 -17.87 -0.34
CA ASP A 185 1.03 -16.74 0.48
C ASP A 185 1.18 -15.45 -0.35
N PRO A 186 0.22 -15.13 -1.23
CA PRO A 186 0.36 -14.06 -2.19
C PRO A 186 0.21 -12.69 -1.54
N ILE A 187 0.81 -11.68 -2.17
CA ILE A 187 0.53 -10.27 -1.81
C ILE A 187 -0.96 -9.95 -1.95
N HIS A 188 -1.46 -9.01 -1.14
CA HIS A 188 -2.83 -8.56 -1.27
C HIS A 188 -3.01 -7.70 -2.52
N ILE A 189 -4.17 -7.82 -3.17
CA ILE A 189 -4.58 -6.84 -4.18
C ILE A 189 -5.17 -5.65 -3.43
N THR A 190 -4.69 -4.46 -3.74
CA THR A 190 -5.06 -3.17 -3.15
C THR A 190 -5.28 -2.15 -4.24
N SER A 191 -5.89 -1.01 -3.91
CA SER A 191 -6.01 0.11 -4.85
C SER A 191 -4.67 0.67 -5.34
N ARG A 192 -3.55 0.38 -4.65
CA ARG A 192 -2.21 0.88 -5.01
C ARG A 192 -1.49 0.00 -6.03
N ASN A 193 -1.66 -1.32 -5.96
CA ASN A 193 -1.01 -2.26 -6.87
C ASN A 193 -1.96 -2.86 -7.92
N TYR A 194 -3.27 -2.60 -7.83
CA TYR A 194 -4.28 -3.13 -8.75
C TYR A 194 -3.93 -2.88 -10.22
N ASP A 195 -3.66 -1.64 -10.61
CA ASP A 195 -3.40 -1.30 -12.02
C ASP A 195 -2.15 -2.02 -12.54
N ALA A 196 -1.07 -2.05 -11.73
CA ALA A 196 0.17 -2.76 -12.07
C ALA A 196 -0.05 -4.27 -12.21
N LEU A 197 -0.76 -4.89 -11.26
CA LEU A 197 -1.05 -6.33 -11.30
C LEU A 197 -1.96 -6.69 -12.47
N MET A 198 -2.97 -5.87 -12.78
CA MET A 198 -3.84 -6.07 -13.94
C MET A 198 -3.03 -6.02 -15.24
N ASP A 199 -2.29 -4.93 -15.48
CA ASP A 199 -1.48 -4.75 -16.69
C ASP A 199 -0.45 -5.88 -16.87
N MET A 200 0.22 -6.27 -15.78
CA MET A 200 1.21 -7.36 -15.80
C MET A 200 0.55 -8.72 -16.04
N SER A 201 -0.61 -8.98 -15.44
CA SER A 201 -1.33 -10.25 -15.62
C SER A 201 -1.81 -10.45 -17.06
N GLU A 202 -2.25 -9.38 -17.73
CA GLU A 202 -2.60 -9.40 -19.15
C GLU A 202 -1.34 -9.59 -20.01
N LYS A 203 -0.29 -8.81 -19.75
CA LYS A 203 0.97 -8.84 -20.51
C LYS A 203 1.64 -10.21 -20.47
N PHE A 204 1.59 -10.89 -19.33
CA PHE A 204 2.24 -12.18 -19.11
C PHE A 204 1.29 -13.38 -19.18
N ASP A 205 0.05 -13.17 -19.65
CA ASP A 205 -0.98 -14.21 -19.81
C ASP A 205 -1.14 -15.07 -18.55
N VAL A 206 -1.60 -14.43 -17.47
CA VAL A 206 -1.82 -15.03 -16.15
C VAL A 206 -3.31 -14.96 -15.77
N PRO A 207 -4.18 -15.83 -16.34
CA PRO A 207 -5.64 -15.67 -16.27
C PRO A 207 -6.20 -15.68 -14.84
N MET A 208 -5.61 -16.47 -13.94
CA MET A 208 -6.05 -16.54 -12.56
C MET A 208 -5.89 -15.19 -11.83
N LEU A 209 -4.83 -14.45 -12.15
CA LEU A 209 -4.58 -13.14 -11.53
C LEU A 209 -5.51 -12.08 -12.10
N ILE A 210 -5.81 -12.11 -13.42
CA ILE A 210 -6.85 -11.28 -14.04
C ILE A 210 -8.17 -11.47 -13.31
N GLN A 211 -8.57 -12.73 -13.07
CA GLN A 211 -9.81 -13.03 -12.34
C GLN A 211 -9.79 -12.46 -10.92
N LYS A 212 -8.69 -12.62 -10.17
CA LYS A 212 -8.56 -12.08 -8.81
C LYS A 212 -8.64 -10.54 -8.80
N CYS A 213 -8.00 -9.88 -9.76
CA CYS A 213 -8.10 -8.42 -9.95
C CYS A 213 -9.56 -8.02 -10.20
N ASP A 214 -10.25 -8.66 -11.13
CA ASP A 214 -11.67 -8.39 -11.42
C ASP A 214 -12.57 -8.58 -10.20
N GLU A 215 -12.36 -9.64 -9.42
CA GLU A 215 -13.07 -9.90 -8.17
C GLU A 215 -12.82 -8.80 -7.14
N HIS A 216 -11.57 -8.40 -6.96
CA HIS A 216 -11.19 -7.27 -6.09
C HIS A 216 -11.89 -5.99 -6.56
N PHE A 217 -11.85 -5.68 -7.86
CA PHE A 217 -12.47 -4.50 -8.43
C PHE A 217 -13.99 -4.49 -8.23
N LYS A 218 -14.67 -5.62 -8.43
CA LYS A 218 -16.12 -5.74 -8.19
C LYS A 218 -16.47 -5.51 -6.72
N LYS A 219 -15.74 -6.15 -5.80
CA LYS A 219 -15.91 -5.96 -4.35
C LYS A 219 -15.74 -4.48 -3.97
N HIS A 220 -14.73 -3.83 -4.54
CA HIS A 220 -14.40 -2.43 -4.25
C HIS A 220 -15.28 -1.42 -4.98
N GLN A 221 -15.90 -1.76 -6.11
CA GLN A 221 -16.95 -0.94 -6.70
C GLN A 221 -18.23 -0.95 -5.85
N CYS A 222 -18.60 -2.11 -5.29
CA CYS A 222 -19.73 -2.20 -4.37
C CYS A 222 -19.45 -1.44 -3.06
N SER A 223 -18.23 -1.53 -2.52
CA SER A 223 -17.82 -0.74 -1.35
C SER A 223 -17.67 0.75 -1.67
N ASN A 224 -17.18 1.10 -2.86
CA ASN A 224 -17.12 2.50 -3.33
C ASN A 224 -18.50 3.07 -3.69
N LEU A 225 -19.50 2.26 -4.02
CA LEU A 225 -20.87 2.76 -4.13
C LEU A 225 -21.39 3.17 -2.75
N LEU A 226 -21.15 2.34 -1.72
CA LEU A 226 -21.50 2.63 -0.33
C LEU A 226 -20.69 3.81 0.25
N SER A 227 -19.41 3.93 -0.09
CA SER A 227 -18.58 5.08 0.29
C SER A 227 -18.93 6.33 -0.53
N ARG A 228 -19.27 6.24 -1.81
CA ARG A 228 -19.75 7.41 -2.58
C ARG A 228 -21.11 7.91 -2.11
N ILE A 229 -21.95 7.02 -1.56
CA ILE A 229 -23.16 7.39 -0.83
C ILE A 229 -22.81 8.14 0.48
N SER A 230 -21.70 7.80 1.15
CA SER A 230 -21.17 8.52 2.32
C SER A 230 -20.44 9.82 2.00
N TYR A 231 -19.80 9.91 0.84
CA TYR A 231 -18.95 11.02 0.40
C TYR A 231 -19.63 11.97 -0.60
N ALA A 232 -20.94 11.82 -0.86
CA ALA A 232 -21.72 12.68 -1.77
C ALA A 232 -21.87 14.15 -1.32
N GLU A 233 -21.05 14.64 -0.40
CA GLU A 233 -20.92 16.06 -0.03
C GLU A 233 -19.62 16.72 -0.53
N ILE A 234 -18.72 16.00 -1.22
CA ILE A 234 -17.49 16.59 -1.79
C ILE A 234 -17.42 16.37 -3.32
N PRO A 235 -17.23 17.41 -4.15
CA PRO A 235 -17.22 17.26 -5.60
C PRO A 235 -15.95 16.55 -6.09
N THR A 236 -16.09 15.42 -6.77
CA THR A 236 -14.97 14.67 -7.37
C THR A 236 -14.45 15.29 -8.69
N PRO A 237 -13.14 15.16 -9.02
CA PRO A 237 -12.54 15.73 -10.23
C PRO A 237 -12.96 15.00 -11.52
N LYS A 238 -13.06 15.78 -12.59
CA LYS A 238 -13.43 15.36 -13.95
C LYS A 238 -12.31 14.54 -14.59
N LYS A 239 -12.44 13.21 -14.66
CA LYS A 239 -11.97 12.36 -15.79
C LYS A 239 -12.24 10.86 -15.51
N ARG A 240 -13.48 10.46 -15.75
CA ARG A 240 -13.92 9.15 -16.29
C ARG A 240 -15.44 9.24 -16.40
N ARG A 241 -15.90 9.99 -17.42
CA ARG A 241 -17.27 9.85 -17.92
C ARG A 241 -17.18 8.96 -19.14
N LYS A 242 -17.67 7.73 -19.03
CA LYS A 242 -18.55 7.12 -20.02
C LYS A 242 -19.22 5.89 -19.40
N THR A 243 -20.55 5.91 -19.55
CA THR A 243 -21.54 4.84 -19.30
C THR A 243 -21.69 4.31 -17.87
N VAL A 244 -22.25 5.13 -16.99
CA VAL A 244 -23.17 4.64 -15.93
C VAL A 244 -24.58 4.92 -16.43
N VAL A 245 -25.43 3.89 -16.45
CA VAL A 245 -26.75 3.94 -17.09
C VAL A 245 -27.67 4.90 -16.30
N PRO A 246 -28.49 5.74 -16.95
CA PRO A 246 -29.32 6.75 -16.25
C PRO A 246 -30.24 6.18 -15.16
N GLU A 247 -30.72 4.94 -15.30
CA GLU A 247 -31.58 4.27 -14.33
C GLU A 247 -30.87 3.89 -13.03
N GLU A 248 -29.58 3.55 -13.08
CA GLU A 248 -28.78 3.20 -11.89
C GLU A 248 -28.57 4.44 -11.01
N ASN A 249 -28.38 5.61 -11.62
CA ASN A 249 -28.26 6.89 -10.88
C ASN A 249 -29.56 7.29 -10.17
N ALA A 250 -30.73 6.90 -10.67
CA ALA A 250 -32.02 7.16 -10.02
C ALA A 250 -32.21 6.27 -8.79
N LYS A 251 -31.91 4.97 -8.91
CA LYS A 251 -31.94 4.02 -7.79
C LYS A 251 -30.94 4.37 -6.69
N ILE A 252 -29.74 4.84 -7.07
CA ILE A 252 -28.73 5.32 -6.12
C ILE A 252 -29.25 6.53 -5.33
N LYS A 253 -29.92 7.50 -5.98
CA LYS A 253 -30.48 8.67 -5.28
C LYS A 253 -31.59 8.31 -4.29
N GLU A 254 -32.45 7.36 -4.64
CA GLU A 254 -33.52 6.88 -3.77
C GLU A 254 -32.96 6.16 -2.53
N LEU A 255 -31.92 5.32 -2.73
CA LEU A 255 -31.22 4.60 -1.66
C LEU A 255 -30.47 5.56 -0.72
N ILE A 256 -29.86 6.62 -1.25
CA ILE A 256 -29.26 7.70 -0.43
C ILE A 256 -30.33 8.36 0.44
N GLY A 257 -31.52 8.60 -0.11
CA GLY A 257 -32.64 9.21 0.60
C GLY A 257 -33.18 8.36 1.76
N SER A 258 -33.15 7.03 1.64
CA SER A 258 -33.56 6.12 2.71
C SER A 258 -32.48 5.96 3.78
N LEU A 259 -31.20 5.86 3.40
CA LEU A 259 -30.06 5.71 4.31
C LEU A 259 -29.83 6.94 5.20
N LYS A 260 -30.07 8.16 4.70
CA LYS A 260 -29.95 9.41 5.49
C LYS A 260 -30.93 9.49 6.67
N ARG A 261 -31.95 8.64 6.73
CA ARG A 261 -32.96 8.62 7.80
C ARG A 261 -32.65 7.63 8.93
N GLY A 262 -31.62 6.78 8.80
CA GLY A 262 -31.28 5.73 9.75
C GLY A 262 -30.05 6.02 10.61
N LYS A 263 -30.10 5.69 11.91
CA LYS A 263 -28.95 5.77 12.86
C LYS A 263 -27.82 4.77 12.57
N GLU A 264 -28.01 3.86 11.63
CA GLU A 264 -27.11 2.73 11.32
C GLU A 264 -25.82 3.14 10.58
N PHE A 265 -25.82 4.33 9.97
CA PHE A 265 -24.72 4.77 9.09
C PHE A 265 -23.37 4.96 9.80
N LYS A 266 -23.40 5.47 11.04
CA LYS A 266 -22.17 5.71 11.82
C LYS A 266 -21.53 4.39 12.28
N TRP A 267 -22.34 3.39 12.59
CA TRP A 267 -21.90 2.08 13.06
C TRP A 267 -21.29 1.22 11.96
N LEU A 268 -21.85 1.29 10.74
CA LEU A 268 -21.31 0.58 9.57
C LEU A 268 -19.90 1.06 9.17
N PHE A 269 -19.62 2.36 9.27
CA PHE A 269 -18.30 2.89 8.91
C PHE A 269 -17.19 2.39 9.85
N GLU A 270 -17.50 2.26 11.14
CA GLU A 270 -16.57 1.78 12.17
C GLU A 270 -16.36 0.25 12.10
N GLN A 271 -17.33 -0.53 11.65
CA GLN A 271 -17.22 -2.00 11.56
C GLN A 271 -16.46 -2.48 10.31
N TYR A 272 -16.62 -1.81 9.16
CA TYR A 272 -16.07 -2.31 7.88
C TYR A 272 -14.60 -1.95 7.66
N ALA A 273 -14.09 -0.87 8.25
CA ALA A 273 -12.67 -0.52 8.18
C ALA A 273 -11.77 -1.49 8.97
N PHE A 274 -12.32 -2.19 9.97
CA PHE A 274 -11.59 -3.11 10.84
C PHE A 274 -11.64 -4.57 10.37
N LYS A 275 -12.65 -4.97 9.59
CA LYS A 275 -12.89 -6.37 9.24
C LYS A 275 -11.98 -6.93 8.14
N GLU A 276 -11.24 -6.09 7.42
CA GLU A 276 -10.30 -6.56 6.39
C GLU A 276 -8.99 -7.12 6.94
N PHE A 277 -8.76 -7.06 8.27
CA PHE A 277 -7.51 -7.49 8.90
C PHE A 277 -7.59 -8.78 9.72
N GLU A 278 -8.78 -9.31 10.05
CA GLU A 278 -8.89 -10.47 10.95
C GLU A 278 -8.67 -11.83 10.28
N ASP A 279 -8.68 -11.90 8.94
CA ASP A 279 -8.51 -13.16 8.19
C ASP A 279 -7.13 -13.25 7.52
N SER A 280 -6.04 -13.35 8.29
CA SER A 280 -4.84 -14.07 7.81
C SER A 280 -3.97 -14.63 8.94
N THR A 281 -3.56 -15.88 8.73
CA THR A 281 -2.81 -16.76 9.63
C THR A 281 -1.38 -16.25 9.87
N LYS A 282 -0.93 -16.27 11.15
CA LYS A 282 0.47 -16.03 11.61
C LYS A 282 1.17 -14.78 11.05
N LEU A 283 0.58 -13.62 11.28
CA LEU A 283 1.24 -12.33 11.03
C LEU A 283 2.27 -12.01 12.13
N GLN A 284 3.46 -11.56 11.75
CA GLN A 284 4.45 -11.04 12.69
C GLN A 284 4.25 -9.53 12.79
N ILE A 285 3.63 -9.09 13.89
CA ILE A 285 3.41 -7.66 14.15
C ILE A 285 4.66 -7.09 14.80
N TYR A 286 5.23 -6.09 14.15
CA TYR A 286 6.35 -5.31 14.65
C TYR A 286 5.87 -3.97 15.17
N LYS A 287 6.53 -3.47 16.22
CA LYS A 287 6.25 -2.16 16.81
C LYS A 287 7.53 -1.36 16.94
N ALA A 288 7.61 -0.27 16.18
CA ALA A 288 8.65 0.74 16.32
C ALA A 288 8.07 1.98 17.00
N SER A 289 8.80 2.56 17.94
CA SER A 289 8.40 3.80 18.60
C SER A 289 9.56 4.76 18.67
N THR A 290 9.28 6.04 18.49
CA THR A 290 10.30 7.08 18.55
C THR A 290 9.73 8.34 19.20
N LYS A 291 10.59 9.02 19.97
CA LYS A 291 10.29 10.30 20.59
C LYS A 291 11.09 11.37 19.86
N PHE A 292 10.40 12.37 19.32
CA PHE A 292 11.05 13.50 18.67
C PHE A 292 11.01 14.69 19.65
N LEU A 293 12.19 15.07 20.15
CA LEU A 293 12.41 16.24 21.03
C LEU A 293 12.66 17.51 20.21
#